data_AF-A0AAV5TI96-F1
#
_entry.id   AF-A0AAV5TI96-F1
#
_cell.length_a   1.000
_cell.length_b   1.000
_cell.length_c   1.000
_cell.angle_alpha   90.00
_cell.angle_beta   90.00
_cell.angle_gamma   90.00
#
_symmetry.space_group_name_H-M   'P 1'
#
loop_
_entity.id
_entity.type
_entity.pdbx_description
1 polymer ?
#
loop_
_entity_poly.entity_id
_entity_poly.type
_entity_poly.pdbx_seq_one_letter_code
_entity_poly.pdbx_strand_id
1 'polypeptide(L)' 'CPASSRFVRCFRCEGTCTNPNPLCSTGPCQPGRCVCRSGFVRSGQRCISATSCPRRCSVQNQVFRTCATACEPTCRNQNP' A
#
# COMPACT_ATOMS: atom_id res chain seq x y z
N CYS A 1 -9.09 -13.31 14.22
CA CYS A 1 -8.11 -12.58 13.40
C CYS A 1 -6.78 -12.48 14.16
N PRO A 2 -5.62 -12.56 13.49
CA PRO A 2 -4.31 -12.37 14.13
C PRO A 2 -4.16 -11.01 14.84
N ALA A 3 -3.20 -10.89 15.76
CA ALA A 3 -2.81 -9.61 16.33
C ALA A 3 -2.48 -8.59 15.23
N SER A 4 -2.78 -7.30 15.43
CA SER A 4 -2.72 -6.19 14.44
C SER A 4 -3.70 -6.23 13.26
N SER A 5 -4.64 -7.18 13.24
CA SER A 5 -5.76 -7.21 12.29
C SER A 5 -7.11 -7.11 12.99
N ARG A 6 -8.16 -6.77 12.24
CA ARG A 6 -9.55 -6.72 12.67
C ARG A 6 -10.44 -7.39 11.63
N PHE A 7 -11.54 -8.00 12.06
CA PHE A 7 -12.52 -8.57 11.13
C PHE A 7 -13.38 -7.45 10.53
N VAL A 8 -13.60 -7.50 9.23
CA VAL A 8 -14.62 -6.69 8.55
C VAL A 8 -15.61 -7.62 7.87
N ARG A 9 -16.90 -7.34 8.00
CA ARG A 9 -17.96 -8.17 7.38
C ARG A 9 -18.01 -8.04 5.86
N CYS A 10 -17.56 -6.91 5.34
CA CYS A 10 -17.71 -6.48 3.96
C CYS A 10 -16.34 -5.93 3.51
N PHE A 11 -15.54 -6.78 2.87
CA PHE A 11 -14.17 -6.45 2.50
C PHE A 11 -14.14 -5.71 1.16
N ARG A 12 -13.44 -4.57 1.11
CA ARG A 12 -13.28 -3.79 -0.12
C ARG A 12 -11.84 -3.83 -0.58
N CYS A 13 -10.95 -3.25 0.21
CA CYS A 13 -9.51 -3.31 0.00
C CYS A 13 -8.77 -3.08 1.33
N GLU A 14 -7.46 -3.29 1.34
CA GLU A 14 -6.58 -2.98 2.47
C GLU A 14 -5.25 -2.43 1.95
N GLY A 15 -4.60 -1.57 2.76
CA GLY A 15 -3.33 -0.97 2.39
C GLY A 15 -2.18 -1.97 2.37
N THR A 16 -1.21 -1.75 1.49
CA THR A 16 0.06 -2.48 1.38
C THR A 16 1.23 -1.52 1.55
N CYS A 17 2.46 -2.03 1.63
CA CYS A 17 3.63 -1.14 1.64
C CYS A 17 3.81 -0.31 0.36
N THR A 18 3.32 -0.80 -0.78
CA THR A 18 3.37 -0.08 -2.06
C THR A 18 2.22 0.91 -2.21
N ASN A 19 1.08 0.66 -1.56
CA ASN A 19 -0.04 1.57 -1.53
C ASN A 19 -0.71 1.53 -0.14
N PRO A 20 -0.23 2.34 0.82
CA PRO A 20 -0.74 2.31 2.19
C PRO A 20 -2.19 2.81 2.31
N ASN A 21 -2.61 3.71 1.43
CA ASN A 21 -3.92 4.33 1.43
C ASN A 21 -4.63 4.14 0.07
N PRO A 22 -5.03 2.89 -0.25
CA PRO A 22 -5.67 2.60 -1.52
C PRO A 22 -7.07 3.20 -1.57
N LEU A 23 -7.44 3.74 -2.73
CA LEU A 23 -8.83 4.08 -3.04
C LEU A 23 -9.61 2.78 -3.22
N CYS A 24 -10.44 2.42 -2.24
CA CYS A 24 -11.29 1.24 -2.35
C CYS A 24 -12.51 1.52 -3.24
N SER A 25 -12.87 0.55 -4.08
CA SER A 25 -14.10 0.61 -4.88
C SER A 25 -15.34 0.81 -4.00
N THR A 26 -16.30 1.60 -4.50
CA THR A 26 -17.61 1.86 -3.89
C THR A 26 -18.66 0.78 -4.21
N GLY A 27 -18.34 -0.17 -5.10
CA GLY A 27 -19.25 -1.24 -5.55
C GLY A 27 -19.60 -2.30 -4.50
N PRO A 28 -20.13 -3.48 -4.89
CA PRO A 28 -20.37 -4.58 -3.97
C PRO A 28 -19.06 -5.07 -3.34
N CYS A 29 -19.10 -5.34 -2.05
CA CYS A 29 -17.93 -5.83 -1.32
C CYS A 29 -17.79 -7.34 -1.39
N GLN A 30 -16.57 -7.79 -1.16
CA GLN A 30 -16.23 -9.20 -1.02
C GLN A 30 -16.64 -9.72 0.36
N PRO A 31 -16.76 -11.06 0.52
CA PRO A 31 -17.01 -11.69 1.80
C PRO A 31 -16.07 -11.22 2.92
N GLY A 32 -16.59 -11.25 4.14
CA GLY A 32 -15.88 -10.75 5.31
C GLY A 32 -14.57 -11.50 5.57
N ARG A 33 -13.52 -10.75 5.90
CA ARG A 33 -12.20 -11.29 6.23
C ARG A 33 -11.50 -10.41 7.26
N CYS A 34 -10.39 -10.91 7.79
CA CYS A 34 -9.47 -10.11 8.59
C CYS A 34 -8.69 -9.15 7.70
N VAL A 35 -8.63 -7.88 8.10
CA VAL A 35 -7.85 -6.81 7.47
C VAL A 35 -6.94 -6.14 8.48
N CYS A 36 -5.88 -5.49 8.01
CA CYS A 36 -5.01 -4.72 8.89
C CYS A 36 -5.74 -3.58 9.61
N ARG A 37 -5.40 -3.35 10.88
CA ARG A 37 -5.89 -2.21 11.66
C ARG A 37 -5.27 -0.91 11.13
N SER A 38 -5.87 0.23 11.45
CA SER A 38 -5.32 1.55 11.11
C SER A 38 -3.87 1.67 11.59
N GLY A 39 -2.99 2.21 10.75
CA GLY A 39 -1.55 2.29 10.99
C GLY A 39 -0.75 1.03 10.61
N PHE A 40 -1.43 -0.05 10.22
CA PHE A 40 -0.80 -1.27 9.71
C PHE A 40 -1.18 -1.52 8.26
N VAL A 41 -0.25 -2.13 7.52
CA VAL A 41 -0.45 -2.53 6.12
C VAL A 41 -0.14 -4.01 5.92
N ARG A 42 -0.73 -4.58 4.89
CA ARG A 42 -0.60 -5.98 4.51
C ARG A 42 0.77 -6.23 3.89
N SER A 43 1.49 -7.21 4.45
CA SER A 43 2.73 -7.75 3.90
C SER A 43 2.69 -9.27 3.97
N GLY A 44 2.49 -9.93 2.83
CA GLY A 44 2.28 -11.37 2.75
C GLY A 44 1.05 -11.80 3.55
N GLN A 45 1.24 -12.62 4.59
CA GLN A 45 0.16 -13.08 5.50
C GLN A 45 0.03 -12.24 6.78
N ARG A 46 0.86 -11.22 6.98
CA ARG A 46 0.95 -10.44 8.22
C ARG A 46 0.53 -8.99 8.00
N CYS A 47 0.12 -8.35 9.08
CA CYS A 47 0.00 -6.91 9.15
C CYS A 47 1.24 -6.37 9.85
N ILE A 48 1.92 -5.42 9.21
CA ILE A 48 3.11 -4.76 9.74
C ILE A 48 2.84 -3.27 9.85
N SER A 49 3.56 -2.57 10.74
CA SER A 49 3.43 -1.11 10.82
C SER A 49 3.81 -0.49 9.48
N ALA A 50 3.04 0.52 9.03
CA ALA A 50 3.33 1.23 7.80
C ALA A 50 4.75 1.85 7.80
N THR A 51 5.26 2.22 8.97
CA THR A 51 6.63 2.76 9.14
C THR A 51 7.72 1.69 8.99
N SER A 52 7.37 0.42 9.19
CA SER A 52 8.26 -0.74 9.01
C SER A 52 8.32 -1.23 7.57
N CYS A 53 7.62 -0.56 6.64
CA CYS A 53 7.69 -0.91 5.24
C CYS A 53 9.11 -0.76 4.68
N PRO A 54 9.56 -1.69 3.83
CA PRO A 54 10.85 -1.55 3.17
C PRO A 54 10.87 -0.25 2.36
N ARG A 55 11.83 0.63 2.63
CA ARG A 55 12.11 1.81 1.80
C ARG A 55 12.88 1.40 0.54
N ARG A 56 12.30 0.49 -0.23
CA ARG A 56 12.93 -0.09 -1.41
C ARG A 56 11.97 0.07 -2.58
N CYS A 57 12.49 0.54 -3.70
CA CYS A 57 11.76 0.51 -4.96
C CYS A 57 11.69 -0.94 -5.46
N SER A 58 10.53 -1.32 -6.02
CA SER A 58 10.32 -2.65 -6.60
C SER A 58 11.07 -2.84 -7.92
N VAL A 59 11.55 -1.75 -8.52
CA VAL A 59 12.22 -1.71 -9.82
C VAL A 59 13.69 -1.35 -9.63
N GLN A 60 14.55 -2.04 -10.36
CA GLN A 60 16.00 -1.78 -10.34
C GLN A 60 16.29 -0.35 -10.83
N ASN A 61 17.31 0.28 -10.25
CA ASN A 61 17.75 1.65 -10.56
C ASN A 61 16.75 2.77 -10.20
N GLN A 62 15.69 2.49 -9.45
CA GLN A 62 14.85 3.53 -8.87
C GLN A 62 15.33 3.94 -7.48
N VAL A 63 15.12 5.21 -7.14
CA VAL A 63 15.48 5.80 -5.85
C VAL A 63 14.21 6.16 -5.10
N PHE A 64 14.07 5.65 -3.88
CA PHE A 64 12.96 6.04 -3.02
C PHE A 64 13.18 7.46 -2.50
N ARG A 65 12.29 8.38 -2.85
CA ARG A 65 12.24 9.74 -2.30
C ARG A 65 10.99 9.89 -1.45
N THR A 66 11.14 10.51 -0.27
CA THR A 66 10.00 10.82 0.62
C THR A 66 9.05 11.85 0.00
N CYS A 67 9.57 12.72 -0.88
CA CYS A 67 8.82 13.59 -1.76
C CYS A 67 9.45 13.48 -3.16
N ALA A 68 8.72 12.91 -4.11
CA ALA A 68 9.15 12.84 -5.50
C ALA A 68 8.82 14.15 -6.22
N THR A 69 9.42 14.36 -7.40
CA THR A 69 9.00 15.43 -8.29
C THR A 69 7.62 15.12 -8.86
N ALA A 70 6.81 16.14 -9.14
CA ALA A 70 5.48 15.95 -9.74
C ALA A 70 5.57 15.26 -11.12
N CYS A 71 6.68 15.48 -11.83
CA CYS A 71 7.01 14.81 -13.09
C CYS A 71 8.33 14.05 -12.93
N GLU A 72 8.38 12.80 -13.38
CA GLU A 72 9.64 12.05 -13.52
C GLU A 72 10.15 12.18 -14.98
N PRO A 73 11.46 12.37 -15.20
CA PRO A 73 12.02 12.43 -16.54
C PRO A 73 11.82 11.11 -17.28
N THR A 74 11.55 11.22 -18.59
CA THR A 74 11.34 10.08 -19.49
C THR A 74 12.31 10.16 -20.67
N CYS A 75 12.40 9.10 -21.48
CA CYS A 75 13.19 9.13 -22.71
C CYS A 75 12.73 10.22 -23.71
N ARG A 76 11.46 10.64 -23.65
CA ARG A 76 10.88 11.67 -24.53
C ARG A 76 11.01 13.08 -23.96
N ASN A 77 11.08 13.22 -22.64
CA ASN A 77 11.29 14.50 -21.97
C ASN A 77 12.18 14.28 -20.74
N GLN A 78 13.46 14.59 -20.90
CA GLN A 78 14.47 14.42 -19.86
C GLN A 78 14.45 15.55 -18.81
N ASN A 79 13.78 16.67 -19.09
CA ASN A 79 13.67 17.81 -18.18
C ASN A 79 12.20 18.29 -18.11
N PRO A 80 11.32 17.50 -17.48
CA PRO A 80 9.90 17.78 -17.38
C PRO A 80 9.52 18.79 -16.30
#